data_AF-A0A2K2G691-F1
#
_entry.id   AF-A0A2K2G691-F1
#
_cell.length_a   1.000
_cell.length_b   1.000
_cell.length_c   1.000
_cell.angle_alpha   90.00
_cell.angle_beta   90.00
_cell.angle_gamma   90.00
#
_symmetry.space_group_name_H-M   'P 1'
#
loop_
_entity.id
_entity.type
_entity.pdbx_description
1 polymer ?
#
loop_
_entity_poly.entity_id
_entity_poly.type
_entity_poly.pdbx_seq_one_letter_code
_entity_poly.pdbx_strand_id
1 'polypeptide(L)' 'MRTRPGICRRKARYASEAEALEVAARAPFPLRPYKCGLCRKYHLTSRTKGMKLPRFERERRSPASAGPPGGSDPEG' A
#
# COMPACT_ATOMS: atom_id res chain seq x y z
N MET A 1 15.75 -0.23 -5.61
CA MET A 1 15.17 -1.48 -6.16
C MET A 1 15.65 -1.65 -7.60
N ARG A 2 16.43 -2.69 -7.94
CA ARG A 2 16.75 -2.99 -9.35
C ARG A 2 15.53 -3.65 -9.99
N THR A 3 14.82 -2.91 -10.83
CA THR A 3 13.72 -3.47 -11.62
C THR A 3 14.33 -4.17 -12.83
N ARG A 4 14.05 -5.47 -13.03
CA ARG A 4 14.46 -6.20 -14.24
C ARG A 4 13.38 -6.05 -15.32
N PRO A 5 13.71 -6.02 -16.62
CA PRO A 5 12.72 -5.89 -17.70
C PRO A 5 11.58 -6.93 -17.62
N GLY A 6 11.91 -8.19 -17.33
CA GLY A 6 10.91 -9.26 -17.17
C GLY A 6 9.97 -9.07 -15.97
N ILE A 7 10.40 -8.38 -14.91
CA ILE A 7 9.53 -8.03 -13.77
C ILE A 7 8.67 -6.82 -14.13
N CYS A 8 9.25 -5.81 -14.79
CA CYS A 8 8.54 -4.62 -15.27
C CYS A 8 7.40 -4.97 -16.23
N ARG A 9 7.57 -6.00 -17.07
CA ARG A 9 6.52 -6.49 -17.98
C ARG A 9 5.40 -7.27 -17.28
N ARG A 10 5.71 -7.98 -16.19
CA ARG A 10 4.72 -8.74 -15.42
C ARG A 10 3.92 -7.90 -14.43
N LYS A 11 4.44 -6.74 -14.02
CA LYS A 11 3.77 -5.86 -13.06
C LYS A 11 2.73 -4.96 -13.73
N ALA A 12 1.64 -4.70 -13.02
CA ALA A 12 0.69 -3.65 -13.36
C ALA A 12 1.40 -2.29 -13.50
N ARG A 13 1.02 -1.52 -14.52
CA ARG A 13 1.61 -0.22 -14.89
C ARG A 13 0.52 0.83 -14.84
N TYR A 14 0.74 1.87 -14.05
CA TYR A 14 -0.18 3.01 -13.92
C TYR A 14 0.43 4.24 -14.58
N ALA A 15 -0.42 5.08 -15.17
CA ALA A 15 0.02 6.29 -15.86
C ALA A 15 0.37 7.39 -14.85
N SER A 16 -0.36 7.46 -13.73
CA SER A 16 -0.16 8.44 -12.67
C SER A 16 0.13 7.81 -11.30
N GLU A 17 0.68 8.61 -10.39
CA GLU A 17 0.81 8.22 -8.99
C GLU A 17 -0.56 8.07 -8.32
N ALA A 18 -1.52 8.94 -8.67
CA ALA A 18 -2.88 8.93 -8.12
C ALA A 18 -3.60 7.60 -8.40
N GLU A 19 -3.61 7.12 -9.66
CA GLU A 19 -4.19 5.82 -10.00
C GLU A 19 -3.54 4.67 -9.20
N ALA A 20 -2.22 4.72 -9.04
CA ALA A 20 -1.51 3.70 -8.27
C ALA A 20 -1.89 3.76 -6.79
N LEU A 21 -2.08 4.95 -6.22
CA LEU A 21 -2.54 5.14 -4.84
C LEU A 21 -3.96 4.62 -4.64
N GLU A 22 -4.88 4.86 -5.57
CA GLU A 22 -6.25 4.35 -5.49
C GLU A 22 -6.28 2.82 -5.46
N VAL A 23 -5.50 2.17 -6.31
CA VAL A 23 -5.41 0.70 -6.31
C VAL A 23 -4.74 0.20 -5.04
N ALA A 24 -3.69 0.89 -4.57
CA ALA A 24 -3.05 0.54 -3.30
C ALA A 24 -4.01 0.68 -2.11
N ALA A 25 -4.91 1.67 -2.13
CA ALA A 25 -5.92 1.88 -1.10
C ALA A 25 -7.00 0.79 -1.09
N ARG A 26 -7.38 0.25 -2.27
CA ARG A 26 -8.35 -0.85 -2.40
C ARG A 26 -7.75 -2.22 -2.09
N ALA A 27 -6.43 -2.35 -2.11
CA ALA A 27 -5.78 -3.63 -1.86
C ALA A 27 -5.97 -4.09 -0.39
N PRO A 28 -6.16 -5.39 -0.13
CA PRO A 28 -6.29 -5.91 1.22
C PRO A 28 -4.95 -6.00 1.98
N PHE A 29 -3.84 -5.75 1.30
CA PHE A 29 -2.49 -5.79 1.85
C PHE A 29 -1.74 -4.49 1.53
N PRO A 30 -0.72 -4.12 2.32
CA PRO A 30 -0.09 -2.82 2.20
C PRO A 30 0.69 -2.70 0.90
N LEU A 31 0.27 -1.76 0.04
CA LEU A 31 0.91 -1.48 -1.23
C LEU A 31 1.46 -0.05 -1.28
N ARG A 32 2.60 0.07 -1.97
CA ARG A 32 3.30 1.34 -2.18
C ARG A 32 3.50 1.58 -3.67
N PRO A 33 3.10 2.74 -4.21
CA PRO A 33 3.50 3.14 -5.54
C PRO A 33 5.00 3.51 -5.55
N TYR A 34 5.69 3.17 -6.63
CA TYR A 34 7.04 3.64 -6.92
C TYR A 34 7.22 3.90 -8.41
N LYS A 35 8.01 4.92 -8.74
CA LYS A 35 8.37 5.23 -10.13
C LYS A 35 9.45 4.26 -10.62
N CYS A 36 9.16 3.58 -11.72
CA CYS A 36 10.10 2.65 -12.32
C CYS A 36 11.25 3.38 -13.00
N GLY A 37 12.50 3.02 -12.70
CA GLY A 37 13.66 3.55 -13.44
C GLY A 37 13.74 3.07 -14.90
N LEU A 38 13.04 1.98 -15.26
CA LEU A 38 13.05 1.44 -16.63
C LEU A 38 11.96 2.05 -17.53
N CYS A 39 10.69 1.84 -17.19
CA CYS A 39 9.57 2.30 -18.02
C CYS A 39 9.07 3.70 -17.66
N ARG A 40 9.60 4.30 -16.59
CA ARG A 40 9.17 5.61 -16.03
C ARG A 40 7.69 5.70 -15.64
N LYS A 41 6.95 4.57 -15.66
CA LYS A 41 5.58 4.43 -15.15
C LYS A 41 5.56 4.11 -13.65
N TYR A 42 4.38 4.18 -13.05
CA TYR A 42 4.17 3.84 -11.66
C TYR A 42 3.82 2.36 -11.49
N HIS A 43 4.46 1.71 -10.53
CA HIS A 43 4.22 0.31 -10.18
C HIS A 43 3.92 0.18 -8.69
N LEU A 44 3.26 -0.92 -8.32
CA LEU A 44 3.01 -1.26 -6.93
C LEU A 44 4.05 -2.24 -6.37
N THR A 45 4.38 -2.06 -5.10
CA THR A 45 5.24 -2.95 -4.33
C THR A 45 4.67 -3.18 -2.94
N SER A 46 4.72 -4.42 -2.48
CA SER A 46 4.37 -4.80 -1.09
C SER A 46 5.51 -4.53 -0.10
N ARG A 47 6.69 -4.13 -0.60
CA ARG A 47 7.78 -3.70 0.27
C ARG A 47 7.39 -2.42 1.00
N THR A 48 7.31 -2.51 2.31
CA THR A 48 7.00 -1.40 3.22
C THR A 48 8.22 -0.97 4.04
N LYS A 49 9.19 -1.86 4.27
CA LYS A 49 10.40 -1.60 5.06
C LYS A 49 11.25 -0.50 4.40
N GLY A 50 11.44 0.62 5.10
CA GLY A 50 12.22 1.77 4.64
C GLY A 50 11.53 2.66 3.60
N MET A 51 10.24 2.46 3.32
CA MET A 51 9.46 3.33 2.44
C MET A 51 8.54 4.23 3.27
N LYS A 52 8.42 5.51 2.88
CA LYS A 52 7.49 6.46 3.52
C LYS A 52 6.08 5.87 3.46
N LEU A 53 5.36 5.86 4.58
CA LEU A 53 3.96 5.44 4.62
C LEU A 53 3.06 6.55 4.02
N PRO A 54 2.39 6.31 2.88
CA PRO A 54 1.22 7.05 2.44
C PRO A 54 0.21 7.28 3.56
N ARG A 55 -0.47 8.43 3.47
CA ARG A 55 -1.48 8.85 4.45
C ARG A 55 -2.57 7.80 4.65
N PHE A 56 -3.10 7.22 3.55
CA PHE A 56 -4.15 6.21 3.61
C PHE A 56 -3.77 4.95 4.41
N GLU A 57 -2.49 4.62 4.48
CA GLU A 57 -2.03 3.48 5.27
C GLU A 57 -1.61 3.79 6.68
N ARG A 58 -1.23 5.04 6.92
CA ARG A 58 -1.16 5.53 8.28
C ARG A 58 -2.54 5.48 8.93
N GLU A 59 -3.56 5.91 8.19
CA GLU A 59 -4.96 5.86 8.61
C GLU A 59 -5.42 4.42 8.88
N ARG A 60 -5.15 3.50 7.95
CA ARG A 60 -5.43 2.06 8.12
C ARG A 60 -4.75 1.45 9.35
N ARG A 61 -3.56 1.95 9.73
CA ARG A 61 -2.77 1.45 10.85
C ARG A 61 -3.03 2.20 12.16
N SER A 62 -3.70 3.36 12.09
CA SER A 62 -4.06 4.12 13.27
C SER A 62 -5.12 3.35 14.07
N PRO A 63 -4.91 3.13 15.38
CA PRO A 63 -5.87 2.42 16.22
C PRO A 63 -7.21 3.14 16.39
N ALA A 64 -7.33 4.39 15.93
CA ALA A 64 -8.56 5.19 16.01
C ALA A 64 -9.73 4.68 15.14
N SER A 65 -9.51 3.72 14.23
CA SER A 65 -10.56 3.15 13.36
C SER A 65 -10.91 1.69 13.68
N ALA A 66 -10.17 1.05 14.60
CA ALA A 66 -10.68 -0.12 15.29
C ALA A 66 -11.55 0.39 16.43
N GLY A 67 -12.87 0.23 16.33
CA GLY A 67 -13.77 0.44 17.46
C GLY A 67 -13.26 -0.31 18.70
N PRO A 68 -13.61 0.15 19.92
CA PRO A 68 -13.14 -0.51 21.13
C PRO A 68 -13.51 -2.00 21.08
N PRO A 69 -12.63 -2.92 21.49
CA PRO A 69 -13.08 -4.29 21.75
C PRO A 69 -14.14 -4.18 22.84
N GLY A 70 -15.38 -4.54 22.51
CA GLY A 70 -16.47 -4.60 23.48
C GLY A 70 -16.11 -5.59 24.57
N GLY A 71 -15.51 -5.10 25.65
CA GLY A 71 -15.41 -5.80 26.92
C GLY A 71 -16.79 -5.76 27.56
N SER A 72 -17.54 -6.84 27.41
CA SER A 72 -18.64 -7.17 28.31
C SER A 72 -18.13 -8.27 29.22
N ASP A 73 -17.50 -7.88 30.33
CA ASP A 73 -17.34 -8.75 31.49
C ASP A 73 -18.70 -8.77 32.23
N PRO A 74 -19.40 -9.91 32.32
CA PRO A 74 -20.36 -10.09 33.39
C PRO A 74 -19.61 -10.51 34.66
N GLU A 75 -19.50 -9.59 35.62
CA GLU A 75 -19.20 -9.94 37.02
C GLU A 75 -20.23 -10.96 37.54
N GLY A 76 -19.75 -11.95 38.28
CA GLY A 76 -20.52 -12.90 39.07
C GLY A 76 -19.91 -13.04 40.45
#